data_AF-A0A1F7HJZ4-F1
#
_entry.id   AF-A0A1F7HJZ4-F1
#
_cell.length_a   1.000
_cell.length_b   1.000
_cell.length_c   1.000
_cell.angle_alpha   90.00
_cell.angle_beta   90.00
_cell.angle_gamma   90.00
#
_symmetry.space_group_name_H-M   'P 1'
#
loop_
_entity.id
_entity.type
_entity.pdbx_description
1 polymer ?
#
loop_
_entity_poly.entity_id
_entity_poly.type
_entity_poly.pdbx_seq_one_letter_code
_entity_poly.pdbx_strand_id
1 'polypeptide(L)'
;MEKVKRVKISVFRSNKYIYAQAIDEGKIVASFSSLNLKEGTVKNKKDQAKIVGLELAKKLKAKKVSKGVINKNKYAYLGRVKALTEGLREGGLEI
;
A
#
# COMPACT_ATOMS: atom_id res chain seq x y z
N MET A 1 20.37 -12.45 15.88
CA MET A 1 18.95 -12.06 15.70
C MET A 1 18.77 -11.60 14.26
N GLU A 2 18.09 -12.39 13.43
CA GLU A 2 17.69 -11.95 12.08
C GLU A 2 16.85 -10.67 12.23
N LYS A 3 17.33 -9.56 11.65
CA LYS A 3 16.54 -8.33 11.57
C LYS A 3 15.28 -8.65 10.79
N VAL A 4 14.15 -8.70 11.47
CA VAL A 4 12.83 -8.78 10.83
C VAL A 4 12.72 -7.58 9.90
N LYS A 5 12.79 -7.85 8.60
CA LYS A 5 12.89 -6.83 7.56
C LYS A 5 11.55 -6.10 7.41
N ARG A 6 11.42 -4.97 8.10
CA ARG A 6 10.21 -4.13 8.11
C ARG A 6 10.30 -3.08 7.01
N VAL A 7 9.52 -3.25 5.95
CA VAL A 7 9.40 -2.25 4.88
C VAL A 7 8.56 -1.07 5.31
N LYS A 8 8.98 0.14 4.97
CA LYS A 8 8.20 1.36 5.18
C LYS A 8 7.27 1.56 3.99
N ILE A 9 5.97 1.62 4.24
CA ILE A 9 4.95 1.83 3.20
C ILE A 9 4.60 3.30 3.15
N SER A 10 5.14 4.02 2.16
CA SER A 10 4.80 5.41 1.92
C SER A 10 3.49 5.51 1.14
N VAL A 11 2.53 6.27 1.68
CA VAL A 11 1.26 6.55 1.02
C VAL A 11 1.29 7.96 0.44
N PHE A 12 0.95 8.07 -0.85
CA PHE A 12 0.76 9.34 -1.52
C PHE A 12 -0.61 9.38 -2.21
N ARG A 13 -1.36 10.45 -2.01
CA ARG A 13 -2.71 10.60 -2.57
C ARG A 13 -2.82 11.94 -3.29
N SER A 14 -3.20 11.89 -4.57
CA SER A 14 -3.60 13.06 -5.34
C SER A 14 -5.12 13.22 -5.36
N ASN A 15 -5.61 14.24 -6.05
CA ASN A 15 -7.06 14.45 -6.22
C ASN A 15 -7.72 13.27 -6.94
N LYS A 16 -7.02 12.69 -7.93
CA LYS A 16 -7.54 11.61 -8.78
C LYS A 16 -7.06 10.22 -8.33
N TYR A 17 -5.78 10.07 -8.01
CA TYR A 17 -5.14 8.77 -7.83
C TYR A 17 -4.55 8.58 -6.42
N ILE A 18 -4.25 7.34 -6.07
CA ILE A 18 -3.53 6.96 -4.86
C ILE A 18 -2.37 6.03 -5.22
N TYR A 19 -1.24 6.23 -4.55
CA TYR A 19 0.01 5.54 -4.78
C TYR A 19 0.51 4.98 -3.45
N ALA A 20 1.02 3.76 -3.49
CA ALA A 20 1.61 3.08 -2.36
C ALA A 20 2.96 2.51 -2.77
N GLN A 21 3.99 2.81 -1.97
CA GLN A 21 5.35 2.34 -2.21
C GLN A 21 5.89 1.70 -0.96
N ALA A 22 6.40 0.48 -1.07
CA ALA A 22 7.13 -0.19 -0.02
C ALA A 22 8.63 0.05 -0.23
N ILE A 23 9.25 0.68 0.76
CA ILE A 23 10.62 1.16 0.73
C ILE A 23 11.41 0.41 1.81
N ASP A 24 12.59 -0.06 1.45
CA ASP A 24 13.54 -0.74 2.31
C ASP A 24 14.89 -0.05 2.18
N GLU A 25 15.43 0.48 3.28
CA GLU A 25 16.74 1.15 3.31
C GLU A 25 16.97 2.18 2.17
N GLY A 26 15.90 2.91 1.79
CA GLY A 26 15.95 3.92 0.73
C GLY A 26 15.70 3.39 -0.70
N LYS A 27 15.54 2.08 -0.88
CA LYS A 27 15.21 1.45 -2.17
C LYS A 27 13.73 1.06 -2.24
N ILE A 28 13.09 1.30 -3.39
CA ILE A 28 11.71 0.88 -3.62
C ILE A 28 11.69 -0.62 -3.92
N VAL A 29 11.12 -1.40 -3.00
CA VAL A 29 10.99 -2.85 -3.14
C VAL A 29 9.76 -3.19 -3.96
N ALA A 30 8.64 -2.52 -3.70
CA ALA A 30 7.41 -2.72 -4.46
C ALA A 30 6.62 -1.42 -4.53
N SER A 31 5.90 -1.23 -5.62
CA SER A 31 4.98 -0.12 -5.76
C SER A 31 3.72 -0.54 -6.51
N PHE A 32 2.62 0.12 -6.18
CA PHE A 32 1.36 0.00 -6.89
C PHE A 32 0.57 1.30 -6.78
N SER A 33 -0.22 1.58 -7.81
CA SER A 33 -1.02 2.79 -7.87
C SER A 33 -2.38 2.51 -8.47
N SER A 34 -3.36 3.35 -8.16
CA SER A 34 -4.68 3.28 -8.78
C SER A 34 -4.65 3.66 -10.27
N LEU A 35 -3.53 4.20 -10.79
CA LEU A 35 -3.36 4.45 -12.23
C LEU A 35 -3.14 3.15 -13.01
N ASN A 36 -2.68 2.09 -12.34
CA ASN A 36 -2.58 0.74 -12.90
C ASN A 36 -3.93 0.02 -12.95
N LEU A 37 -4.98 0.58 -12.31
CA LEU A 37 -6.34 0.09 -12.44
C LEU A 37 -6.94 0.69 -13.71
N LYS A 38 -7.64 -0.12 -14.50
CA LYS A 38 -8.37 0.38 -15.67
C LYS A 38 -9.36 1.47 -15.21
N GLU A 39 -9.34 2.61 -15.90
CA GLU A 39 -10.25 3.71 -15.59
C GLU A 39 -11.70 3.25 -15.72
N GLY A 40 -12.55 3.66 -14.78
CA GLY A 40 -13.97 3.28 -14.73
C GLY A 40 -14.27 1.91 -14.11
N THR A 41 -13.27 1.05 -13.87
CA THR A 41 -13.51 -0.28 -13.27
C THR A 41 -13.95 -0.20 -11.81
N VAL A 42 -13.49 0.83 -11.07
CA VAL A 42 -13.87 1.05 -9.68
C VAL A 42 -14.26 2.52 -9.52
N LYS A 43 -15.56 2.78 -9.34
CA LYS A 43 -16.10 4.15 -9.26
C LYS A 43 -15.69 4.88 -7.97
N ASN A 44 -15.51 4.14 -6.88
CA ASN A 44 -15.24 4.73 -5.57
C ASN A 44 -13.73 4.74 -5.25
N LYS A 45 -13.24 5.92 -4.87
CA LYS A 45 -11.82 6.11 -4.56
C LYS A 45 -11.37 5.40 -3.27
N LYS A 46 -12.29 5.04 -2.36
CA LYS A 46 -11.97 4.19 -1.19
C LYS A 46 -11.67 2.76 -1.62
N ASP A 47 -12.50 2.21 -2.51
CA ASP A 47 -12.35 0.83 -2.98
C ASP A 47 -11.11 0.68 -3.86
N GLN A 48 -10.80 1.70 -4.68
CA GLN A 48 -9.52 1.78 -5.39
C GLN A 48 -8.33 1.72 -4.42
N ALA A 49 -8.39 2.43 -3.29
CA ALA A 49 -7.32 2.42 -2.30
C ALA A 49 -7.15 1.05 -1.63
N LYS A 50 -8.26 0.35 -1.36
CA LYS A 50 -8.25 -1.02 -0.84
C LYS A 50 -7.57 -1.98 -1.80
N ILE A 51 -7.94 -1.94 -3.08
CA ILE A 51 -7.33 -2.77 -4.13
C ILE A 51 -5.83 -2.48 -4.26
N VAL A 52 -5.44 -1.20 -4.20
CA VAL A 52 -4.02 -0.81 -4.24
C VAL A 52 -3.23 -1.43 -3.08
N GLY A 53 -3.81 -1.44 -1.88
CA GLY A 53 -3.21 -2.10 -0.72
C GLY A 53 -3.07 -3.61 -0.92
N LEU A 54 -4.13 -4.26 -1.40
CA LEU A 54 -4.17 -5.71 -1.61
C LEU A 54 -3.15 -6.18 -2.67
N GLU A 55 -3.06 -5.46 -3.79
CA GLU A 55 -2.07 -5.73 -4.84
C GLU A 55 -0.63 -5.47 -4.38
N LEU A 56 -0.41 -4.43 -3.57
CA LEU A 56 0.92 -4.18 -3.01
C LEU A 56 1.34 -5.30 -2.05
N ALA A 57 0.44 -5.76 -1.18
CA ALA A 57 0.70 -6.86 -0.27
C ALA A 57 1.02 -8.17 -1.01
N LYS A 58 0.31 -8.50 -2.09
CA LYS A 58 0.64 -9.65 -2.95
C LYS A 58 2.05 -9.55 -3.52
N LYS A 59 2.44 -8.38 -4.03
CA LYS A 59 3.81 -8.15 -4.55
C LYS A 59 4.86 -8.29 -3.46
N LEU A 60 4.59 -7.84 -2.24
CA LEU A 60 5.49 -7.98 -1.10
C LEU A 60 5.62 -9.43 -0.64
N LYS A 61 4.50 -10.18 -0.63
CA LYS A 61 4.48 -11.60 -0.33
C LYS A 61 5.32 -12.41 -1.32
N ALA A 62 5.23 -12.10 -2.61
CA ALA A 62 6.10 -12.70 -3.65
C ALA A 62 7.59 -12.42 -3.41
N LYS A 63 7.92 -11.29 -2.76
CA LYS A 63 9.29 -10.92 -2.36
C LYS A 63 9.66 -11.39 -0.95
N LYS A 64 8.87 -12.29 -0.35
CA LYS A 64 9.05 -12.83 1.01
C LYS A 64 9.08 -11.75 2.10
N VAL A 65 8.37 -10.66 1.90
CA VAL A 65 8.23 -9.58 2.88
C VAL A 65 6.88 -9.70 3.57
N SER A 66 6.89 -9.97 4.88
CA SER A 66 5.69 -10.21 5.68
C SER A 66 5.33 -9.08 6.63
N LYS A 67 6.27 -8.18 6.96
CA LYS A 67 6.04 -7.08 7.90
C LYS A 67 6.32 -5.74 7.29
N GLY A 68 5.48 -4.76 7.59
CA GLY A 68 5.68 -3.38 7.19
C GLY A 68 5.30 -2.38 8.27
N VAL A 69 5.57 -1.12 8.00
CA VAL A 69 5.08 0.00 8.80
C VAL A 69 4.47 1.01 7.85
N ILE A 70 3.21 1.40 8.09
CA ILE A 70 2.56 2.44 7.30
C ILE A 70 3.10 3.82 7.66
N ASN A 71 3.60 4.51 6.65
CA ASN A 71 3.88 5.93 6.69
C ASN A 71 2.78 6.70 5.94
N LYS A 72 1.83 7.22 6.73
CA LYS A 72 0.72 8.06 6.26
C LYS A 72 1.14 9.48 5.86
N ASN A 73 2.43 9.85 6.02
CA ASN A 73 2.93 11.20 5.75
C ASN A 73 2.03 12.25 6.43
N LYS A 74 1.55 13.25 5.68
CA LYS A 74 0.63 14.30 6.16
C LYS A 74 -0.86 13.92 6.14
N TYR A 75 -1.21 12.70 5.74
CA TYR A 75 -2.61 12.30 5.59
C TYR A 75 -3.17 11.73 6.90
N ALA A 76 -4.39 12.18 7.27
CA ALA A 76 -5.13 11.58 8.36
C ALA A 76 -5.43 10.10 8.09
N TYR A 77 -5.44 9.29 9.14
CA TYR A 77 -5.83 7.88 9.06
C TYR A 77 -7.36 7.75 8.94
N LEU A 78 -7.88 8.11 7.76
CA LEU A 78 -9.30 8.12 7.48
C LEU A 78 -9.55 7.85 6.00
N GLY A 79 -10.74 7.30 5.70
CA GLY A 79 -11.21 7.09 4.33
C GLY A 79 -10.25 6.23 3.52
N ARG A 80 -9.59 6.82 2.52
CA ARG A 80 -8.72 6.08 1.58
C ARG A 80 -7.46 5.51 2.23
N VAL A 81 -6.86 6.22 3.18
CA VAL A 81 -5.64 5.73 3.88
C VAL A 81 -5.99 4.53 4.76
N LYS A 82 -7.14 4.59 5.43
CA LYS A 82 -7.69 3.46 6.20
C LYS A 82 -8.00 2.27 5.28
N ALA A 83 -8.70 2.49 4.17
CA ALA A 83 -9.03 1.44 3.20
C ALA A 83 -7.78 0.76 2.60
N LEU A 84 -6.73 1.54 2.29
CA LEU A 84 -5.44 1.01 1.83
C LEU A 84 -4.78 0.13 2.89
N THR A 85 -4.83 0.56 4.16
CA THR A 85 -4.30 -0.20 5.31
C THR A 85 -5.04 -1.51 5.49
N GLU A 86 -6.37 -1.49 5.37
CA GLU A 86 -7.21 -2.69 5.42
C GLU A 86 -6.86 -3.64 4.27
N GLY A 87 -6.71 -3.13 3.04
CA GLY A 87 -6.32 -3.95 1.89
C GLY A 87 -4.94 -4.60 2.04
N LEU A 88 -3.98 -3.91 2.65
CA LEU A 88 -2.66 -4.48 2.95
C LEU A 88 -2.74 -5.62 3.97
N ARG A 89 -3.59 -5.47 5.01
CA ARG A 89 -3.83 -6.53 6.01
C ARG A 89 -4.50 -7.75 5.39
N GLU A 90 -5.52 -7.54 4.57
CA GLU A 90 -6.19 -8.61 3.83
C GLU A 90 -5.24 -9.34 2.87
N GLY A 91 -4.29 -8.62 2.27
CA GLY A 91 -3.24 -9.22 1.44
C GLY A 91 -2.16 -9.99 2.23
N GLY A 92 -2.29 -10.08 3.56
CA GLY A 92 -1.42 -10.87 4.43
C GLY A 92 -0.13 -10.16 4.86
N LEU A 93 -0.10 -8.83 4.81
CA LEU A 93 0.99 -8.03 5.36
C LEU A 93 0.69 -7.63 6.80
N GLU A 94 1.63 -7.88 7.71
CA GLU A 94 1.56 -7.44 9.10
C GLU A 94 1.95 -5.95 9.20
N ILE A 95 0.97 -5.08 9.49
CA ILE A 95 1.08 -3.61 9.57
C ILE A 95 0.12 -2.97 10.59
#